data_AF-A0A231P1T2-F1
#
_entry.id   AF-A0A231P1T2-F1
#
_cell.length_a   1.000
_cell.length_b   1.000
_cell.length_c   1.000
_cell.angle_alpha   90.00
_cell.angle_beta   90.00
_cell.angle_gamma   90.00
#
_symmetry.space_group_name_H-M   'P 1'
#
loop_
_entity.id
_entity.type
_entity.pdbx_description
1 polymer ?
#
loop_
_entity_poly.entity_id
_entity_poly.type
_entity_poly.pdbx_seq_one_letter_code
_entity_poly.pdbx_strand_id
1 'polypeptide(L)'
;MKSKAKELLDRGIAAMVAAIEIYNKPSFPYRTEAFSILAINGWELLLKAKLLADNKNKLSCLYVYESRTISGGKKSNKKYIKRTDANNPFTHSLSYLGKKLTENKILHQLAWDNIQILIELRDSSVHFYNQSPAFRARLQEIGAACVKNFATAVWDWFGRALSEFELHLMPIALIDLPSSVDGFILNAEEKNFLSFLEHFEIQEENHTSDYSISVNIELNFVRSKAKGALSAQITNDPNAPAVRLTPEQIRDKYPWDYKMLTAKCQEKYSDFKVTKKYHDIRKALEINAQYGRIQYLDDSKPKSGKKPYFNPNILKEFDKHYTKKDDIQLA
;
A
#
# COMPACT_ATOMS: atom_id res chain seq x y z
N MET A 1 -21.30 34.02 2.31
CA MET A 1 -21.82 32.68 2.66
C MET A 1 -21.20 31.67 1.71
N LYS A 2 -20.66 30.55 2.22
CA LYS A 2 -20.15 29.47 1.35
C LYS A 2 -21.31 28.89 0.53
N SER A 3 -21.04 28.40 -0.69
CA SER A 3 -22.07 27.72 -1.49
C SER A 3 -22.46 26.39 -0.82
N LYS A 4 -23.72 25.98 -0.96
CA LYS A 4 -24.24 24.74 -0.32
C LYS A 4 -23.48 23.50 -0.78
N ALA A 5 -23.10 23.44 -2.06
CA ALA A 5 -22.25 22.37 -2.58
C ALA A 5 -20.86 22.35 -1.91
N LYS A 6 -20.24 23.53 -1.70
CA LYS A 6 -18.94 23.63 -1.02
C LYS A 6 -19.02 23.23 0.45
N GLU A 7 -20.13 23.55 1.13
CA GLU A 7 -20.35 23.13 2.51
C GLU A 7 -20.49 21.60 2.62
N LEU A 8 -21.24 20.95 1.72
CA LEU A 8 -21.30 19.49 1.68
C LEU A 8 -19.96 18.85 1.34
N LEU A 9 -19.20 19.45 0.42
CA LEU A 9 -17.84 19.00 0.09
C LEU A 9 -16.92 19.07 1.31
N ASP A 10 -16.89 20.21 2.01
CA ASP A 10 -16.09 20.40 3.22
C ASP A 10 -16.43 19.34 4.28
N ARG A 11 -17.72 19.03 4.46
CA ARG A 11 -18.18 17.98 5.40
C ARG A 11 -17.83 16.57 4.94
N GLY A 12 -17.94 16.29 3.64
CA GLY A 12 -17.56 15.00 3.05
C GLY A 12 -16.07 14.72 3.21
N ILE A 13 -15.23 15.73 2.96
CA ILE A 13 -13.79 15.63 3.18
C ILE A 13 -13.48 15.42 4.66
N ALA A 14 -14.09 16.20 5.57
CA ALA A 14 -13.90 16.01 7.00
C ALA A 14 -14.29 14.61 7.49
N ALA A 15 -15.38 14.04 6.95
CA ALA A 15 -15.80 12.67 7.26
C ALA A 15 -14.77 11.63 6.77
N MET A 16 -14.21 11.81 5.57
CA MET A 16 -13.18 10.91 5.04
C MET A 16 -11.87 11.01 5.84
N VAL A 17 -11.47 12.21 6.24
CA VAL A 17 -10.29 12.43 7.11
C VAL A 17 -10.48 11.73 8.45
N ALA A 18 -11.66 11.87 9.08
CA ALA A 18 -11.99 11.16 10.31
C ALA A 18 -11.94 9.63 10.13
N ALA A 19 -12.40 9.11 8.98
CA ALA A 19 -12.29 7.69 8.66
C ALA A 19 -10.82 7.23 8.67
N ILE A 20 -9.95 7.98 7.98
CA ILE A 20 -8.51 7.68 7.88
C ILE A 20 -7.82 7.76 9.24
N GLU A 21 -8.15 8.76 10.06
CA GLU A 21 -7.59 8.88 11.42
C GLU A 21 -7.97 7.71 12.32
N ILE A 22 -9.24 7.27 12.28
CA ILE A 22 -9.67 6.09 13.05
C ILE A 22 -8.96 4.84 12.54
N TYR A 23 -8.79 4.72 11.22
CA TYR A 23 -8.05 3.61 10.62
C TYR A 23 -6.59 3.55 11.09
N ASN A 24 -5.96 4.72 11.24
CA ASN A 24 -4.57 4.83 11.67
C ASN A 24 -4.35 4.61 13.17
N LYS A 25 -5.40 4.58 14.00
CA LYS A 25 -5.23 4.36 15.45
C LYS A 25 -4.73 2.93 15.72
N PRO A 26 -3.61 2.77 16.45
CA PRO A 26 -3.12 1.46 16.84
C PRO A 26 -4.06 0.84 17.88
N SER A 27 -4.33 -0.47 17.76
CA SER A 27 -5.18 -1.24 18.67
C SER A 27 -6.59 -0.65 18.90
N PHE A 28 -7.35 -0.47 17.82
CA PHE A 28 -8.76 -0.08 17.89
C PHE A 28 -9.64 -1.25 17.41
N PRO A 29 -10.39 -1.94 18.30
CA PRO A 29 -11.16 -3.12 17.93
C PRO A 29 -12.26 -2.85 16.90
N TYR A 30 -12.91 -1.68 16.98
CA TYR A 30 -14.03 -1.28 16.11
C TYR A 30 -13.58 -0.47 14.88
N ARG A 31 -12.32 -0.65 14.47
CA ARG A 31 -11.67 0.17 13.43
C ARG A 31 -12.26 -0.03 12.06
N THR A 32 -12.50 -1.28 11.69
CA THR A 32 -12.99 -1.66 10.38
C THR A 32 -14.38 -1.10 10.14
N GLU A 33 -15.24 -1.26 11.13
CA GLU A 33 -16.63 -0.85 11.15
C GLU A 33 -16.73 0.67 11.17
N ALA A 34 -15.96 1.34 12.04
CA ALA A 34 -15.95 2.80 12.08
C ALA A 34 -15.42 3.41 10.78
N PHE A 35 -14.38 2.82 10.19
CA PHE A 35 -13.86 3.25 8.89
C PHE A 35 -14.90 3.11 7.79
N SER A 36 -15.55 1.94 7.65
CA SER A 36 -16.52 1.69 6.58
C SER A 36 -17.73 2.64 6.68
N ILE A 37 -18.24 2.87 7.89
CA ILE A 37 -19.35 3.80 8.15
C ILE A 37 -18.98 5.24 7.75
N LEU A 38 -17.81 5.72 8.20
CA LEU A 38 -17.38 7.10 7.95
C LEU A 38 -17.01 7.32 6.49
N ALA A 39 -16.34 6.35 5.85
CA ALA A 39 -15.97 6.42 4.43
C ALA A 39 -17.22 6.47 3.53
N ILE A 40 -18.23 5.64 3.81
CA ILE A 40 -19.52 5.66 3.09
C ILE A 40 -20.23 7.00 3.25
N ASN A 41 -20.26 7.55 4.46
CA ASN A 41 -20.84 8.86 4.71
C ASN A 41 -20.08 9.97 3.94
N GLY A 42 -18.75 9.90 3.91
CA GLY A 42 -17.91 10.80 3.12
C GLY A 42 -18.27 10.76 1.63
N TRP A 43 -18.38 9.56 1.05
CA TRP A 43 -18.82 9.37 -0.33
C TRP A 43 -20.23 9.89 -0.59
N GLU A 44 -21.18 9.61 0.29
CA GLU A 44 -22.56 10.10 0.14
C GLU A 44 -22.63 11.63 0.09
N LEU A 45 -21.88 12.30 0.98
CA LEU A 45 -21.78 13.75 0.99
C LEU A 45 -21.12 14.28 -0.27
N LEU A 46 -20.07 13.63 -0.78
CA LEU A 46 -19.37 14.00 -2.00
C LEU A 46 -20.29 13.89 -3.24
N LEU A 47 -21.02 12.78 -3.40
CA LEU A 47 -21.94 12.59 -4.53
C LEU A 47 -23.08 13.63 -4.49
N LYS A 48 -23.60 13.94 -3.28
CA LYS A 48 -24.61 15.00 -3.10
C LYS A 48 -24.05 16.38 -3.42
N ALA A 49 -22.81 16.67 -3.04
CA ALA A 49 -22.13 17.91 -3.37
C ALA A 49 -21.99 18.09 -4.89
N LYS A 50 -21.60 17.03 -5.61
CA LYS A 50 -21.48 17.03 -7.08
C LYS A 50 -22.84 17.30 -7.73
N LEU A 51 -23.88 16.57 -7.32
CA LEU A 51 -25.22 16.77 -7.85
C LEU A 51 -25.75 18.20 -7.60
N LEU A 52 -25.46 18.79 -6.42
CA LEU A 52 -25.81 20.18 -6.14
C LEU A 52 -25.04 21.16 -7.03
N ALA A 53 -23.74 20.94 -7.22
CA ALA A 53 -22.90 21.80 -8.06
C ALA A 53 -23.44 21.86 -9.50
N ASP A 54 -23.77 20.70 -10.06
CA ASP A 54 -24.29 20.58 -11.43
C ASP A 54 -25.70 21.21 -11.56
N ASN A 55 -26.51 21.17 -10.50
CA ASN A 55 -27.86 21.72 -10.47
C ASN A 55 -27.95 23.16 -9.92
N LYS A 56 -26.86 23.94 -10.00
CA LYS A 56 -26.82 25.35 -9.57
C LYS A 56 -27.22 25.56 -8.08
N ASN A 57 -26.80 24.64 -7.21
CA ASN A 57 -27.07 24.64 -5.75
C ASN A 57 -28.55 24.55 -5.35
N LYS A 58 -29.42 23.98 -6.19
CA LYS A 58 -30.84 23.76 -5.86
C LYS A 58 -31.02 22.52 -4.97
N LEU A 59 -31.37 22.73 -3.70
CA LEU A 59 -31.60 21.63 -2.73
C LEU A 59 -32.68 20.62 -3.16
N SER A 60 -33.64 21.05 -3.98
CA SER A 60 -34.73 20.20 -4.47
C SER A 60 -34.25 18.98 -5.28
N CYS A 61 -33.02 19.00 -5.82
CA CYS A 61 -32.44 17.88 -6.55
C CYS A 61 -32.00 16.73 -5.63
N LEU A 62 -31.85 16.98 -4.32
CA LEU A 62 -31.48 15.96 -3.34
C LEU A 62 -32.69 15.22 -2.78
N TYR A 63 -33.89 15.78 -2.92
CA TYR A 63 -35.10 15.26 -2.27
C TYR A 63 -35.73 14.11 -3.05
N VAL A 64 -36.20 13.10 -2.31
CA VAL A 64 -37.00 12.01 -2.86
C VAL A 64 -38.46 12.43 -2.93
N TYR A 65 -39.08 12.17 -4.07
CA TYR A 65 -40.48 12.46 -4.30
C TYR A 65 -41.31 11.17 -4.35
N GLU A 66 -42.44 11.16 -3.65
CA GLU A 66 -43.39 10.06 -3.62
C GLU A 66 -44.81 10.52 -3.98
N SER A 67 -45.59 9.61 -4.55
CA SER A 67 -47.02 9.82 -4.77
C SER A 67 -47.79 9.30 -3.56
N ARG A 68 -48.56 10.17 -2.91
CA ARG A 68 -49.42 9.78 -1.78
C ARG A 68 -50.62 8.97 -2.26
N THR A 69 -51.04 7.99 -1.47
CA THR A 69 -52.32 7.29 -1.66
C THR A 69 -53.45 8.22 -1.23
N ILE A 70 -54.44 8.40 -2.10
CA ILE A 70 -55.64 9.18 -1.81
C ILE A 70 -56.69 8.24 -1.20
N SER A 71 -57.64 8.77 -0.44
CA SER A 71 -58.84 8.04 0.00
C SER A 71 -59.51 7.39 -1.22
N GLY A 72 -59.52 6.05 -1.26
CA GLY A 72 -59.89 5.26 -2.44
C GLY A 72 -58.76 4.45 -3.08
N GLY A 73 -57.56 4.40 -2.48
CA GLY A 73 -56.46 3.50 -2.88
C GLY A 73 -55.70 3.91 -4.15
N LYS A 74 -56.15 4.94 -4.88
CA LYS A 74 -55.45 5.48 -6.06
C LYS A 74 -54.29 6.38 -5.64
N LYS A 75 -53.16 6.29 -6.37
CA LYS A 75 -52.00 7.17 -6.19
C LYS A 75 -52.28 8.56 -6.76
N SER A 76 -51.84 9.60 -6.06
CA SER A 76 -51.95 10.98 -6.52
C SER A 76 -51.04 11.26 -7.72
N ASN A 77 -51.54 12.03 -8.69
CA ASN A 77 -50.75 12.58 -9.79
C ASN A 77 -49.72 13.62 -9.33
N LYS A 78 -49.94 14.25 -8.17
CA LYS A 78 -48.98 15.21 -7.59
C LYS A 78 -47.90 14.45 -6.82
N LYS A 79 -46.65 14.78 -7.10
CA LYS A 79 -45.47 14.28 -6.38
C LYS A 79 -45.19 15.15 -5.17
N TYR A 80 -45.09 14.54 -4.00
CA TYR A 80 -44.78 15.20 -2.74
C TYR A 80 -43.38 14.79 -2.28
N ILE A 81 -42.69 15.68 -1.58
CA ILE A 81 -41.41 15.34 -0.96
C ILE A 81 -41.68 14.33 0.14
N LYS A 82 -41.04 13.16 0.05
CA LYS A 82 -41.03 12.16 1.11
C LYS A 82 -40.42 12.77 2.35
N ARG A 83 -41.02 12.54 3.52
CA ARG A 83 -40.55 13.10 4.78
C ARG A 83 -40.08 12.00 5.72
N THR A 84 -39.11 12.32 6.58
CA THR A 84 -38.71 11.46 7.70
C THR A 84 -39.73 11.55 8.84
N ASP A 85 -39.59 10.69 9.85
CA ASP A 85 -40.43 10.72 11.05
C ASP A 85 -40.34 12.06 11.79
N ALA A 86 -39.17 12.71 11.73
CA ALA A 86 -38.93 14.06 12.23
C ALA A 86 -39.44 15.18 11.29
N ASN A 87 -40.25 14.85 10.28
CA ASN A 87 -40.84 15.77 9.30
C ASN A 87 -39.82 16.52 8.41
N ASN A 88 -38.57 16.04 8.32
CA ASN A 88 -37.54 16.61 7.45
C ASN A 88 -37.63 16.06 6.02
N PRO A 89 -37.18 16.80 4.98
CA PRO A 89 -37.10 16.29 3.62
C PRO A 89 -36.20 15.05 3.54
N PHE A 90 -36.72 13.96 2.97
CA PHE A 90 -35.95 12.74 2.76
C PHE A 90 -35.02 12.91 1.55
N THR A 91 -33.74 12.61 1.69
CA THR A 91 -32.75 12.76 0.61
C THR A 91 -32.43 11.43 -0.08
N HIS A 92 -31.98 11.49 -1.32
CA HIS A 92 -31.47 10.32 -2.06
C HIS A 92 -30.31 9.65 -1.30
N SER A 93 -30.33 8.31 -1.27
CA SER A 93 -29.28 7.48 -0.67
C SER A 93 -28.07 7.35 -1.59
N LEU A 94 -26.93 6.96 -1.01
CA LEU A 94 -25.69 6.69 -1.75
C LEU A 94 -25.90 5.74 -2.94
N SER A 95 -26.61 4.63 -2.74
CA SER A 95 -26.80 3.62 -3.79
C SER A 95 -27.57 4.13 -5.00
N TYR A 96 -28.54 5.01 -4.78
CA TYR A 96 -29.28 5.65 -5.88
C TYR A 96 -28.38 6.67 -6.61
N LEU A 97 -27.63 7.47 -5.86
CA LEU A 97 -26.76 8.50 -6.43
C LEU A 97 -25.60 7.90 -7.23
N GLY A 98 -24.99 6.83 -6.72
CA GLY A 98 -23.91 6.11 -7.39
C GLY A 98 -24.35 5.59 -8.75
N LYS A 99 -25.40 4.77 -8.81
CA LYS A 99 -25.96 4.27 -10.08
C LYS A 99 -26.26 5.38 -11.08
N LYS A 100 -26.94 6.44 -10.62
CA LYS A 100 -27.29 7.58 -11.47
C LYS A 100 -26.06 8.32 -12.01
N LEU A 101 -25.00 8.49 -11.22
CA LEU A 101 -23.79 9.19 -11.67
C LEU A 101 -22.94 8.32 -12.60
N THR A 102 -22.95 7.01 -12.41
CA THR A 102 -22.32 6.04 -13.31
C THR A 102 -23.03 5.97 -14.66
N GLU A 103 -24.37 5.93 -14.68
CA GLU A 103 -25.18 6.00 -15.91
C GLU A 103 -24.89 7.28 -16.72
N ASN A 104 -24.68 8.40 -16.02
CA ASN A 104 -24.33 9.69 -16.63
C ASN A 104 -22.85 9.80 -17.01
N LYS A 105 -22.04 8.75 -16.81
CA LYS A 105 -20.59 8.71 -17.07
C LYS A 105 -19.78 9.78 -16.31
N ILE A 106 -20.29 10.24 -15.16
CA ILE A 106 -19.59 11.20 -14.29
C ILE A 106 -18.68 10.47 -13.31
N LEU A 107 -19.12 9.31 -12.82
CA LEU A 107 -18.36 8.41 -11.94
C LEU A 107 -17.91 7.19 -12.74
N HIS A 108 -16.64 6.81 -12.58
CA HIS A 108 -16.10 5.60 -13.21
C HIS A 108 -16.70 4.33 -12.58
N GLN A 109 -16.92 3.29 -13.38
CA GLN A 109 -17.51 2.03 -12.91
C GLN A 109 -16.70 1.40 -11.77
N LEU A 110 -15.36 1.35 -11.91
CA LEU A 110 -14.46 0.82 -10.86
C LEU A 110 -14.61 1.53 -9.50
N ALA A 111 -14.80 2.86 -9.50
CA ALA A 111 -15.07 3.59 -8.25
C ALA A 111 -16.43 3.24 -7.67
N TRP A 112 -17.45 3.05 -8.51
CA TRP A 112 -18.75 2.60 -8.06
C TRP A 112 -18.70 1.17 -7.48
N ASP A 113 -17.96 0.26 -8.11
CA ASP A 113 -17.79 -1.11 -7.64
C ASP A 113 -17.06 -1.16 -6.28
N ASN A 114 -16.00 -0.35 -6.11
CA ASN A 114 -15.33 -0.18 -4.82
C ASN A 114 -16.28 0.35 -3.72
N ILE A 115 -17.13 1.33 -4.04
CA ILE A 115 -18.15 1.83 -3.10
C ILE A 115 -19.17 0.74 -2.76
N GLN A 116 -19.59 -0.07 -3.74
CA GLN A 116 -20.54 -1.17 -3.52
C GLN A 116 -19.94 -2.25 -2.61
N ILE A 117 -18.67 -2.59 -2.79
CA ILE A 117 -17.93 -3.49 -1.89
C ILE A 117 -17.88 -2.91 -0.48
N LEU A 118 -17.63 -1.61 -0.33
CA LEU A 118 -17.64 -0.98 1.00
C LEU A 118 -19.01 -0.96 1.65
N ILE A 119 -20.10 -0.78 0.88
CA ILE A 119 -21.46 -0.88 1.40
C ILE A 119 -21.72 -2.29 1.94
N GLU A 120 -21.35 -3.33 1.19
CA GLU A 120 -21.48 -4.71 1.62
C GLU A 120 -20.61 -5.00 2.85
N LEU A 121 -19.39 -4.48 2.86
CA LEU A 121 -18.50 -4.55 4.01
C LEU A 121 -19.13 -3.88 5.23
N ARG A 122 -19.73 -2.70 5.11
CA ARG A 122 -20.42 -2.03 6.23
C ARG A 122 -21.55 -2.91 6.73
N ASP A 123 -22.40 -3.42 5.85
CA ASP A 123 -23.54 -4.25 6.24
C ASP A 123 -23.08 -5.57 6.88
N SER A 124 -22.01 -6.17 6.37
CA SER A 124 -21.41 -7.37 6.95
C SER A 124 -20.70 -7.10 8.29
N SER A 125 -19.84 -6.08 8.36
CA SER A 125 -19.03 -5.79 9.55
C SER A 125 -19.82 -5.20 10.72
N VAL A 126 -20.90 -4.47 10.46
CA VAL A 126 -21.79 -3.95 11.51
C VAL A 126 -22.65 -5.07 12.14
N HIS A 127 -22.89 -6.16 11.40
CA HIS A 127 -23.77 -7.25 11.83
C HIS A 127 -23.03 -8.55 12.18
N PHE A 128 -21.78 -8.75 11.71
CA PHE A 128 -21.03 -9.99 11.86
C PHE A 128 -19.59 -9.74 12.37
N TYR A 129 -19.15 -10.61 13.29
CA TYR A 129 -17.82 -10.55 13.91
C TYR A 129 -16.74 -11.08 12.96
N ASN A 130 -16.15 -10.21 12.15
CA ASN A 130 -15.09 -10.57 11.20
C ASN A 130 -13.71 -10.38 11.84
N GLN A 131 -13.15 -11.44 12.42
CA GLN A 131 -11.85 -11.39 13.12
C GLN A 131 -10.67 -11.95 12.32
N SER A 132 -10.90 -12.53 11.14
CA SER A 132 -9.81 -13.20 10.41
C SER A 132 -8.71 -12.20 9.95
N PRO A 133 -7.42 -12.53 10.12
CA PRO A 133 -6.32 -11.69 9.65
C PRO A 133 -6.33 -11.46 8.12
N ALA A 134 -6.73 -12.47 7.34
CA ALA A 134 -6.84 -12.36 5.89
C ALA A 134 -7.87 -11.30 5.45
N PHE A 135 -9.00 -11.23 6.15
CA PHE A 135 -10.03 -10.22 5.90
C PHE A 135 -9.52 -8.80 6.20
N ARG A 136 -8.69 -8.62 7.24
CA ARG A 136 -8.08 -7.32 7.57
C ARG A 136 -7.11 -6.83 6.49
N ALA A 137 -6.32 -7.71 5.89
CA ALA A 137 -5.43 -7.37 4.80
C ALA A 137 -6.23 -6.91 3.57
N ARG A 138 -7.24 -7.68 3.14
CA ARG A 138 -8.11 -7.31 2.02
C ARG A 138 -8.88 -6.02 2.25
N LEU A 139 -9.38 -5.81 3.47
CA LEU A 139 -9.99 -4.55 3.87
C LEU A 139 -9.05 -3.35 3.67
N GLN A 140 -7.77 -3.51 4.00
CA GLN A 140 -6.80 -2.44 3.83
C GLN A 140 -6.61 -2.08 2.36
N GLU A 141 -6.54 -3.08 1.49
CA GLU A 141 -6.44 -2.89 0.03
C GLU A 141 -7.66 -2.14 -0.51
N ILE A 142 -8.87 -2.53 -0.09
CA ILE A 142 -10.13 -1.90 -0.48
C ILE A 142 -10.25 -0.49 0.10
N GLY A 143 -9.84 -0.29 1.35
CA GLY A 143 -9.85 0.99 2.04
C GLY A 143 -8.87 1.99 1.41
N ALA A 144 -7.67 1.54 1.05
CA ALA A 144 -6.70 2.35 0.34
C ALA A 144 -7.22 2.74 -1.06
N ALA A 145 -7.81 1.79 -1.79
CA ALA A 145 -8.48 2.06 -3.06
C ALA A 145 -9.60 3.11 -2.92
N CYS A 146 -10.41 3.02 -1.87
CA CYS A 146 -11.48 3.97 -1.59
C CYS A 146 -10.95 5.39 -1.35
N VAL A 147 -9.93 5.55 -0.52
CA VAL A 147 -9.32 6.86 -0.24
C VAL A 147 -8.70 7.45 -1.51
N LYS A 148 -8.00 6.62 -2.30
CA LYS A 148 -7.45 7.02 -3.60
C LYS A 148 -8.55 7.49 -4.55
N ASN A 149 -9.59 6.67 -4.75
CA ASN A 149 -10.73 6.99 -5.62
C ASN A 149 -11.45 8.27 -5.17
N PHE A 150 -11.60 8.47 -3.86
CA PHE A 150 -12.21 9.67 -3.30
C PHE A 150 -11.36 10.91 -3.57
N ALA A 151 -10.04 10.81 -3.39
CA ALA A 151 -9.09 11.89 -3.69
C ALA A 151 -9.15 12.29 -5.17
N THR A 152 -9.13 11.30 -6.07
CA THR A 152 -9.25 11.52 -7.51
C THR A 152 -10.58 12.19 -7.85
N ALA A 153 -11.70 11.69 -7.32
CA ALA A 153 -13.02 12.28 -7.59
C ALA A 153 -13.15 13.73 -7.07
N VAL A 154 -12.59 14.04 -5.88
CA VAL A 154 -12.58 15.41 -5.34
C VAL A 154 -11.76 16.34 -6.24
N TRP A 155 -10.60 15.88 -6.71
CA TRP A 155 -9.75 16.63 -7.63
C TRP A 155 -10.45 16.86 -8.98
N ASP A 156 -10.98 15.81 -9.60
CA ASP A 156 -11.63 15.87 -10.92
C ASP A 156 -12.86 16.77 -10.92
N TRP A 157 -13.67 16.72 -9.85
CA TRP A 157 -14.95 17.42 -9.81
C TRP A 157 -14.86 18.85 -9.27
N PHE A 158 -13.92 19.12 -8.36
CA PHE A 158 -13.84 20.39 -7.64
C PHE A 158 -12.47 21.06 -7.70
N GLY A 159 -11.45 20.42 -8.28
CA GLY A 159 -10.09 20.95 -8.39
C GLY A 159 -9.41 21.18 -7.04
N ARG A 160 -9.82 20.44 -5.99
CA ARG A 160 -9.29 20.62 -4.63
C ARG A 160 -8.34 19.48 -4.29
N ALA A 161 -7.12 19.83 -3.89
CA ALA A 161 -6.19 18.85 -3.36
C ALA A 161 -6.55 18.47 -1.91
N LEU A 162 -6.45 17.18 -1.59
CA LEU A 162 -6.52 16.68 -0.22
C LEU A 162 -5.19 16.80 0.53
N SER A 163 -4.15 17.40 -0.08
CA SER A 163 -2.85 17.65 0.55
C SER A 163 -2.91 18.57 1.77
N GLU A 164 -4.02 19.30 1.94
CA GLU A 164 -4.34 20.03 3.18
C GLU A 164 -4.48 19.10 4.40
N PHE A 165 -4.74 17.82 4.15
CA PHE A 165 -4.89 16.79 5.17
C PHE A 165 -3.66 15.87 5.09
N GLU A 166 -2.96 15.70 6.20
CA GLU A 166 -1.81 14.80 6.31
C GLU A 166 -2.27 13.33 6.28
N LEU A 167 -2.76 12.87 5.12
CA LEU A 167 -3.32 11.55 4.91
C LEU A 167 -2.22 10.48 4.86
N HIS A 168 -1.55 10.24 5.98
CA HIS A 168 -0.61 9.14 6.13
C HIS A 168 -1.39 7.88 6.48
N LEU A 169 -1.76 7.07 5.50
CA LEU A 169 -2.32 5.75 5.77
C LEU A 169 -1.18 4.87 6.31
N MET A 170 -1.19 4.60 7.61
CA MET A 170 -0.13 3.82 8.26
C MET A 170 -0.39 2.33 8.04
N PRO A 171 0.53 1.59 7.41
CA PRO A 171 0.36 0.15 7.16
C PRO A 171 0.56 -0.72 8.40
N ILE A 172 0.43 -0.16 9.61
CA ILE A 172 0.63 -0.84 10.89
C ILE A 172 -0.36 -2.00 11.09
N ALA A 173 -1.52 -1.97 10.41
CA ALA A 173 -2.45 -3.10 10.42
C ALA A 173 -1.87 -4.40 9.81
N LEU A 174 -0.80 -4.33 9.01
CA LEU A 174 -0.09 -5.51 8.46
C LEU A 174 0.91 -6.16 9.44
N ILE A 175 1.24 -5.51 10.55
CA ILE A 175 2.26 -6.03 11.48
C ILE A 175 1.75 -7.28 12.23
N ASP A 176 0.43 -7.48 12.28
CA ASP A 176 -0.21 -8.63 12.91
C ASP A 176 -0.38 -9.85 11.97
N LEU A 177 0.26 -9.91 10.80
CA LEU A 177 0.20 -11.14 9.99
C LEU A 177 0.95 -12.28 10.72
N PRO A 178 0.27 -13.37 11.12
CA PRO A 178 0.99 -14.54 11.62
C PRO A 178 1.75 -15.18 10.44
N SER A 179 3.03 -15.47 10.69
CA SER A 179 4.03 -15.96 9.75
C SER A 179 3.83 -17.41 9.26
N SER A 180 2.63 -17.97 9.38
CA SER A 180 2.35 -19.35 8.98
C SER A 180 0.94 -19.46 8.46
N VAL A 181 0.85 -19.77 7.17
CA VAL A 181 -0.36 -20.15 6.44
C VAL A 181 -0.80 -21.51 6.96
N ASP A 182 -1.43 -21.54 8.14
CA ASP A 182 -2.30 -22.65 8.52
C ASP A 182 -3.74 -22.16 8.34
N GLY A 183 -4.50 -22.91 7.55
CA GLY A 183 -5.81 -22.53 7.04
C GLY A 183 -6.69 -21.86 8.09
N PHE A 184 -6.90 -20.55 7.92
CA PHE A 184 -7.85 -19.81 8.74
C PHE A 184 -9.23 -20.44 8.56
N ILE A 185 -9.88 -20.78 9.67
CA ILE A 185 -11.29 -21.16 9.67
C ILE A 185 -12.07 -19.87 9.39
N LEU A 186 -12.27 -19.59 8.11
CA LEU A 186 -13.10 -18.49 7.65
C LEU A 186 -14.55 -18.79 7.99
N ASN A 187 -15.23 -17.81 8.56
CA ASN A 187 -16.68 -17.88 8.75
C ASN A 187 -17.38 -17.97 7.39
N ALA A 188 -18.59 -18.56 7.35
CA ALA A 188 -19.37 -18.68 6.11
C ALA A 188 -19.54 -17.32 5.40
N GLU A 189 -19.76 -16.26 6.18
CA GLU A 189 -19.91 -14.91 5.65
C GLU A 189 -18.59 -14.32 5.10
N GLU A 190 -17.46 -14.59 5.74
CA GLU A 190 -16.16 -14.17 5.22
C GLU A 190 -15.85 -14.87 3.88
N LYS A 191 -16.23 -16.15 3.73
CA LYS A 191 -16.12 -16.87 2.45
C LYS A 191 -17.02 -16.28 1.38
N ASN A 192 -18.27 -15.95 1.72
CA ASN A 192 -19.22 -15.31 0.80
C ASN A 192 -18.66 -13.97 0.31
N PHE A 193 -18.17 -13.13 1.23
CA PHE A 193 -17.57 -11.85 0.89
C PHE A 193 -16.31 -11.99 0.03
N LEU A 194 -15.40 -12.92 0.35
CA LEU A 194 -14.21 -13.17 -0.46
C LEU A 194 -14.57 -13.64 -1.88
N SER A 195 -15.56 -14.52 -2.03
CA SER A 195 -16.05 -14.94 -3.36
C SER A 195 -16.68 -13.79 -4.15
N PHE A 196 -17.33 -12.86 -3.46
CA PHE A 196 -17.87 -11.65 -4.07
C PHE A 196 -16.74 -10.73 -4.55
N LEU A 197 -15.67 -10.56 -3.76
CA LEU A 197 -14.49 -9.78 -4.17
C LEU A 197 -13.80 -10.36 -5.41
N GLU A 198 -13.59 -11.68 -5.46
CA GLU A 198 -12.95 -12.35 -6.60
C GLU A 198 -13.70 -12.06 -7.92
N HIS A 199 -15.03 -11.99 -7.90
CA HIS A 199 -15.81 -11.61 -9.08
C HIS A 199 -15.47 -10.19 -9.58
N PHE A 200 -15.23 -9.24 -8.69
CA PHE A 200 -14.89 -7.87 -9.08
C PHE A 200 -13.43 -7.73 -9.52
N GLU A 201 -12.50 -8.44 -8.87
CA GLU A 201 -11.07 -8.41 -9.23
C GLU A 201 -10.82 -8.99 -10.64
N ILE A 202 -11.52 -10.04 -11.05
CA ILE A 202 -11.40 -10.63 -12.41
C ILE A 202 -11.80 -9.63 -13.51
N GLN A 203 -12.64 -8.64 -13.22
CA GLN A 203 -13.01 -7.61 -14.20
C GLN A 203 -11.99 -6.47 -14.31
N GLU A 204 -11.07 -6.33 -13.35
CA GLU A 204 -10.09 -5.23 -13.30
C GLU A 204 -8.88 -5.46 -14.23
N GLU A 205 -8.48 -6.71 -14.51
CA GLU A 205 -7.29 -7.04 -15.32
C GLU A 205 -7.30 -6.48 -16.76
N ASN A 206 -8.45 -5.98 -17.24
CA ASN A 206 -8.62 -5.52 -18.61
C ASN A 206 -8.57 -3.99 -18.81
N HIS A 207 -8.44 -3.17 -17.75
CA HIS A 207 -8.55 -1.71 -17.87
C HIS A 207 -7.48 -0.92 -17.11
N THR A 208 -6.71 -0.11 -17.84
CA THR A 208 -5.82 0.94 -17.28
C THR A 208 -6.62 2.21 -16.97
N SER A 209 -7.14 2.32 -15.75
CA SER A 209 -7.88 3.51 -15.26
C SER A 209 -7.21 4.11 -14.02
N ASP A 210 -7.43 5.40 -13.77
CA ASP A 210 -6.94 6.08 -12.55
C ASP A 210 -7.67 5.59 -11.29
N TYR A 211 -8.87 5.04 -11.45
CA TYR A 211 -9.67 4.42 -10.40
C TYR A 211 -9.34 2.94 -10.23
N SER A 212 -9.37 2.44 -9.00
CA SER A 212 -9.01 1.05 -8.66
C SER A 212 -10.03 0.42 -7.72
N ILE A 213 -10.26 -0.89 -7.83
CA ILE A 213 -11.18 -1.62 -6.92
C ILE A 213 -10.47 -1.99 -5.62
N SER A 214 -9.27 -2.56 -5.72
CA SER A 214 -8.36 -2.85 -4.60
C SER A 214 -6.95 -2.33 -4.93
N VAL A 215 -6.17 -1.99 -3.90
CA VAL A 215 -4.77 -1.59 -4.06
C VAL A 215 -3.91 -2.58 -3.28
N ASN A 216 -3.13 -3.39 -4.00
CA ASN A 216 -2.16 -4.28 -3.36
C ASN A 216 -1.02 -3.45 -2.74
N ILE A 217 -0.71 -3.72 -1.47
CA ILE A 217 0.32 -3.01 -0.71
C ILE A 217 1.46 -3.98 -0.37
N GLU A 218 2.58 -3.86 -1.08
CA GLU A 218 3.80 -4.59 -0.77
C GLU A 218 4.67 -3.79 0.21
N LEU A 219 4.87 -4.30 1.43
CA LEU A 219 5.71 -3.65 2.45
C LEU A 219 7.12 -4.23 2.46
N ASN A 220 8.07 -3.43 1.99
CA ASN A 220 9.48 -3.75 2.06
C ASN A 220 10.13 -3.11 3.31
N PHE A 221 10.24 -3.87 4.40
CA PHE A 221 10.97 -3.44 5.59
C PHE A 221 12.48 -3.48 5.35
N VAL A 222 13.04 -2.33 4.95
CA VAL A 222 14.50 -2.17 4.91
C VAL A 222 14.98 -1.82 6.31
N ARG A 223 15.73 -2.73 6.94
CA ARG A 223 16.38 -2.47 8.22
C ARG A 223 17.28 -1.25 8.06
N SER A 224 16.89 -0.12 8.65
CA SER A 224 17.79 1.02 8.82
C SER A 224 19.03 0.51 9.54
N LYS A 225 20.23 0.94 9.11
CA LYS A 225 21.51 0.56 9.73
C LYS A 225 21.62 1.18 11.13
N ALA A 226 20.72 0.82 12.03
CA ALA A 226 20.79 1.09 13.45
C ALA A 226 21.55 -0.07 14.10
N LYS A 227 22.67 0.29 14.73
CA LYS A 227 23.60 -0.56 15.47
C LYS A 227 22.91 -1.70 16.20
N GLY A 228 23.34 -2.92 15.91
CA GLY A 228 22.99 -4.09 16.72
C GLY A 228 22.92 -5.34 15.86
N ALA A 229 23.91 -6.20 16.00
CA ALA A 229 23.98 -7.50 15.36
C ALA A 229 22.62 -8.23 15.38
N LEU A 230 22.10 -8.59 14.21
CA LEU A 230 21.44 -9.90 14.11
C LEU A 230 22.40 -10.73 13.28
N SER A 231 23.16 -11.54 13.99
CA SER A 231 23.81 -12.74 13.50
C SER A 231 22.84 -13.46 12.55
N ALA A 232 23.10 -13.36 11.26
CA ALA A 232 22.48 -14.22 10.27
C ALA A 232 22.87 -15.65 10.65
N GLN A 233 21.90 -16.39 11.18
CA GLN A 233 21.99 -17.82 11.33
C GLN A 233 22.34 -18.39 9.95
N ILE A 234 23.47 -19.09 9.90
CA ILE A 234 23.83 -19.95 8.79
C ILE A 234 22.89 -21.14 8.89
N THR A 235 21.73 -21.05 8.23
CA THR A 235 20.83 -22.19 8.06
C THR A 235 21.15 -22.85 6.72
N ASN A 236 21.49 -24.14 6.76
CA ASN A 236 21.71 -25.01 5.61
C ASN A 236 20.39 -25.59 5.08
N ASP A 237 19.37 -24.75 4.87
CA ASP A 237 18.09 -25.22 4.31
C ASP A 237 18.08 -25.08 2.78
N PRO A 238 17.84 -26.17 2.03
CA PRO A 238 17.77 -26.15 0.56
C PRO A 238 16.51 -25.47 0.02
N ASN A 239 15.56 -25.09 0.89
CA ASN A 239 14.29 -24.44 0.55
C ASN A 239 14.15 -23.01 1.15
N ALA A 240 15.25 -22.41 1.61
CA ALA A 240 15.23 -21.01 2.03
C ALA A 240 15.06 -20.09 0.79
N PRO A 241 14.21 -19.04 0.85
CA PRO A 241 14.05 -18.11 -0.25
C PRO A 241 15.41 -17.51 -0.60
N ALA A 242 15.89 -17.73 -1.82
CA ALA A 242 17.15 -17.19 -2.28
C ALA A 242 17.08 -15.66 -2.23
N VAL A 243 17.72 -15.05 -1.24
CA VAL A 243 17.83 -13.60 -1.10
C VAL A 243 18.54 -13.06 -2.33
N ARG A 244 17.77 -12.60 -3.32
CA ARG A 244 18.29 -11.86 -4.47
C ARG A 244 18.71 -10.49 -3.98
N LEU A 245 19.97 -10.35 -3.60
CA LEU A 245 20.59 -9.09 -3.24
C LEU A 245 20.43 -8.10 -4.40
N THR A 246 19.88 -6.92 -4.13
CA THR A 246 19.80 -5.85 -5.13
C THR A 246 21.20 -5.34 -5.50
N PRO A 247 21.43 -4.80 -6.70
CA PRO A 247 22.76 -4.32 -7.14
C PRO A 247 23.36 -3.26 -6.19
N GLU A 248 22.52 -2.48 -5.52
CA GLU A 248 22.91 -1.50 -4.50
C GLU A 248 23.44 -2.16 -3.22
N GLN A 249 22.78 -3.23 -2.75
CA GLN A 249 23.24 -4.02 -1.60
C GLN A 249 24.55 -4.77 -1.89
N ILE A 250 24.79 -5.16 -3.14
CA ILE A 250 26.06 -5.77 -3.57
C ILE A 250 27.19 -4.74 -3.48
N ARG A 251 26.95 -3.50 -3.91
CA ARG A 251 27.94 -2.41 -3.84
C ARG A 251 28.29 -2.07 -2.39
N ASP A 252 27.33 -2.14 -1.48
CA ASP A 252 27.54 -1.96 -0.04
C ASP A 252 28.39 -3.09 0.58
N LYS A 253 28.18 -4.34 0.13
CA LYS A 253 28.89 -5.51 0.68
C LYS A 253 30.28 -5.71 0.08
N TYR A 254 30.51 -5.26 -1.15
CA TYR A 254 31.79 -5.37 -1.87
C TYR A 254 32.23 -4.00 -2.43
N PRO A 255 32.59 -3.05 -1.56
CA PRO A 255 32.91 -1.68 -1.96
C PRO A 255 34.26 -1.53 -2.67
N TRP A 256 35.14 -2.54 -2.62
CA TRP A 256 36.52 -2.37 -3.08
C TRP A 256 36.79 -3.04 -4.41
N ASP A 257 37.28 -2.25 -5.36
CA ASP A 257 37.86 -2.73 -6.61
C ASP A 257 39.28 -3.27 -6.40
N TYR A 258 39.79 -4.01 -7.40
CA TYR A 258 41.18 -4.45 -7.46
C TYR A 258 42.19 -3.32 -7.17
N LYS A 259 41.98 -2.13 -7.74
CA LYS A 259 42.87 -0.97 -7.53
C LYS A 259 42.85 -0.51 -6.06
N MET A 260 41.66 -0.46 -5.47
CA MET A 260 41.46 0.01 -4.09
C MET A 260 42.01 -1.00 -3.08
N LEU A 261 41.78 -2.30 -3.31
CA LEU A 261 42.36 -3.38 -2.49
C LEU A 261 43.89 -3.33 -2.52
N THR A 262 44.48 -3.19 -3.71
CA THR A 262 45.93 -3.15 -3.87
C THR A 262 46.55 -1.93 -3.18
N ALA A 263 45.91 -0.76 -3.29
CA ALA A 263 46.33 0.46 -2.59
C ALA A 263 46.27 0.28 -1.06
N LYS A 264 45.19 -0.33 -0.54
CA LYS A 264 45.05 -0.61 0.89
C LYS A 264 46.06 -1.63 1.42
N CYS A 265 46.43 -2.64 0.64
CA CYS A 265 47.51 -3.56 1.00
C CYS A 265 48.88 -2.87 1.01
N GLN A 266 49.17 -1.98 0.05
CA GLN A 266 50.42 -1.19 0.03
C GLN A 266 50.52 -0.23 1.22
N GLU A 267 49.39 0.35 1.64
CA GLU A 267 49.30 1.22 2.81
C GLU A 267 49.59 0.43 4.09
N LYS A 268 48.94 -0.74 4.26
CA LYS A 268 48.92 -1.52 5.52
C LYS A 268 50.15 -2.39 5.78
N TYR A 269 50.76 -2.98 4.76
CA TYR A 269 51.85 -3.96 4.93
C TYR A 269 53.20 -3.40 4.45
N SER A 270 54.27 -3.74 5.16
CA SER A 270 55.65 -3.27 4.86
C SER A 270 56.33 -4.11 3.78
N ASP A 271 56.04 -5.41 3.75
CA ASP A 271 56.61 -6.41 2.84
C ASP A 271 55.78 -6.60 1.55
N PHE A 272 54.70 -5.84 1.39
CA PHE A 272 53.78 -6.02 0.28
C PHE A 272 54.36 -5.52 -1.05
N LYS A 273 54.52 -6.46 -1.99
CA LYS A 273 54.80 -6.20 -3.40
C LYS A 273 53.77 -6.91 -4.26
N VAL A 274 53.34 -6.26 -5.34
CA VAL A 274 52.44 -6.84 -6.34
C VAL A 274 53.18 -7.92 -7.12
N THR A 275 53.23 -9.12 -6.55
CA THR A 275 53.96 -10.29 -7.04
C THR A 275 52.99 -11.43 -7.34
N LYS A 276 53.50 -12.49 -7.98
CA LYS A 276 52.69 -13.69 -8.29
C LYS A 276 51.99 -14.25 -7.04
N LYS A 277 52.66 -14.25 -5.89
CA LYS A 277 52.12 -14.65 -4.57
C LYS A 277 50.84 -13.89 -4.21
N TYR A 278 50.81 -12.56 -4.38
CA TYR A 278 49.61 -11.74 -4.13
C TYR A 278 48.46 -12.12 -5.07
N HIS A 279 48.75 -12.30 -6.36
CA HIS A 279 47.73 -12.66 -7.33
C HIS A 279 47.12 -14.05 -7.09
N ASP A 280 47.94 -15.02 -6.68
CA ASP A 280 47.49 -16.39 -6.40
C ASP A 280 46.58 -16.43 -5.16
N ILE A 281 46.98 -15.75 -4.07
CA ILE A 281 46.16 -15.63 -2.84
C ILE A 281 44.85 -14.89 -3.15
N ARG A 282 44.92 -13.77 -3.88
CA ARG A 282 43.73 -12.99 -4.24
C ARG A 282 42.75 -13.81 -5.08
N LYS A 283 43.23 -14.53 -6.10
CA LYS A 283 42.38 -15.37 -6.96
C LYS A 283 41.71 -16.49 -6.18
N ALA A 284 42.42 -17.10 -5.22
CA ALA A 284 41.82 -18.12 -4.34
C ALA A 284 40.69 -17.53 -3.47
N LEU A 285 40.89 -16.32 -2.93
CA LEU A 285 39.88 -15.62 -2.12
C LEU A 285 38.74 -15.02 -2.95
N GLU A 286 38.97 -14.74 -4.25
CA GLU A 286 37.97 -14.22 -5.19
C GLU A 286 36.84 -15.23 -5.47
N ILE A 287 37.12 -16.52 -5.36
CA ILE A 287 36.14 -17.61 -5.56
C ILE A 287 35.18 -17.72 -4.36
N ASN A 288 35.61 -17.31 -3.17
CA ASN A 288 34.81 -17.42 -1.97
C ASN A 288 33.87 -16.21 -1.83
N ALA A 289 32.56 -16.46 -1.83
CA ALA A 289 31.51 -15.44 -1.72
C ALA A 289 31.60 -14.58 -0.43
N GLN A 290 32.34 -15.02 0.60
CA GLN A 290 32.59 -14.21 1.80
C GLN A 290 33.57 -13.06 1.55
N TYR A 291 34.51 -13.21 0.60
CA TYR A 291 35.64 -12.29 0.41
C TYR A 291 35.62 -11.58 -0.95
N GLY A 292 35.13 -12.24 -2.00
CA GLY A 292 35.09 -11.67 -3.34
C GLY A 292 33.85 -12.07 -4.13
N ARG A 293 33.50 -11.23 -5.11
CA ARG A 293 32.46 -11.52 -6.10
C ARG A 293 32.87 -10.95 -7.46
N ILE A 294 32.61 -11.73 -8.51
CA ILE A 294 32.79 -11.28 -9.90
C ILE A 294 31.46 -10.72 -10.38
N GLN A 295 31.47 -9.49 -10.88
CA GLN A 295 30.33 -8.88 -11.56
C GLN A 295 30.60 -8.82 -13.07
N TYR A 296 29.61 -9.21 -13.85
CA TYR A 296 29.62 -9.11 -15.30
C TYR A 296 29.05 -7.75 -15.71
N LEU A 297 29.59 -7.12 -16.76
CA LEU A 297 29.13 -5.81 -17.22
C LEU A 297 27.68 -5.84 -17.74
N ASP A 298 27.24 -7.01 -18.20
CA ASP A 298 25.91 -7.29 -18.72
C ASP A 298 25.51 -8.68 -18.21
N ASP A 299 24.55 -8.73 -17.28
CA ASP A 299 24.10 -9.97 -16.60
C ASP A 299 23.42 -10.96 -17.58
N SER A 300 23.01 -10.48 -18.76
CA SER A 300 22.35 -11.29 -19.80
C SER A 300 23.33 -12.02 -20.74
N LYS A 301 24.64 -11.71 -20.67
CA LYS A 301 25.66 -12.24 -21.58
C LYS A 301 26.89 -12.75 -20.82
N PRO A 302 27.14 -14.08 -20.76
CA PRO A 302 28.26 -14.67 -19.99
C PRO A 302 29.66 -14.39 -20.56
N LYS A 303 29.76 -13.70 -21.71
CA LYS A 303 31.04 -13.25 -22.32
C LYS A 303 31.32 -11.75 -22.11
N SER A 304 30.51 -11.05 -21.33
CA SER A 304 30.73 -9.62 -21.05
C SER A 304 31.97 -9.41 -20.16
N GLY A 305 32.56 -8.21 -20.23
CA GLY A 305 33.73 -7.86 -19.42
C GLY A 305 33.43 -8.04 -17.93
N LYS A 306 34.31 -8.76 -17.22
CA LYS A 306 34.13 -9.05 -15.79
C LYS A 306 35.00 -8.15 -14.92
N LYS A 307 34.46 -7.68 -13.79
CA LYS A 307 35.19 -6.91 -12.78
C LYS A 307 35.06 -7.58 -11.41
N PRO A 308 36.16 -7.82 -10.69
CA PRO A 308 36.12 -8.38 -9.35
C PRO A 308 35.96 -7.28 -8.29
N TYR A 309 35.03 -7.50 -7.37
CA TYR A 309 34.79 -6.68 -6.19
C TYR A 309 35.10 -7.46 -4.92
N PHE A 310 35.61 -6.77 -3.91
CA PHE A 310 36.13 -7.37 -2.69
C PHE A 310 35.46 -6.78 -1.44
N ASN A 311 35.25 -7.66 -0.46
CA ASN A 311 34.80 -7.27 0.87
C ASN A 311 36.02 -6.86 1.73
N PRO A 312 35.92 -5.78 2.55
CA PRO A 312 36.99 -5.34 3.43
C PRO A 312 37.59 -6.40 4.37
N ASN A 313 36.80 -7.43 4.72
CA ASN A 313 37.24 -8.54 5.56
C ASN A 313 38.36 -9.39 4.92
N ILE A 314 38.58 -9.28 3.60
CA ILE A 314 39.66 -9.99 2.91
C ILE A 314 41.05 -9.67 3.48
N LEU A 315 41.22 -8.48 4.09
CA LEU A 315 42.47 -8.09 4.74
C LEU A 315 42.84 -8.97 5.93
N LYS A 316 41.88 -9.63 6.60
CA LYS A 316 42.18 -10.56 7.70
C LYS A 316 42.90 -11.81 7.20
N GLU A 317 42.61 -12.24 5.98
CA GLU A 317 43.32 -13.37 5.35
C GLU A 317 44.68 -12.91 4.82
N PHE A 318 44.78 -11.68 4.31
CA PHE A 318 46.09 -11.11 3.94
C PHE A 318 47.01 -10.89 5.15
N ASP A 319 46.46 -10.57 6.33
CA ASP A 319 47.22 -10.43 7.59
C ASP A 319 47.96 -11.73 7.97
N LYS A 320 47.56 -12.91 7.48
CA LYS A 320 48.25 -14.19 7.74
C LYS A 320 49.49 -14.39 6.87
N HIS A 321 49.62 -13.63 5.79
CA HIS A 321 50.64 -13.84 4.75
C HIS A 321 51.63 -12.69 4.59
N TYR A 322 51.32 -11.53 5.16
CA TYR A 322 52.08 -10.28 5.07
C TYR A 322 52.24 -9.65 6.46
N THR A 323 53.34 -8.94 6.66
CA THR A 323 53.66 -8.28 7.94
C THR A 323 53.13 -6.85 7.98
N LYS A 324 52.44 -6.49 9.07
CA LYS A 324 51.85 -5.16 9.24
C LYS A 324 52.95 -4.13 9.53
N LYS A 325 52.79 -2.90 9.03
CA LYS A 325 53.72 -1.80 9.35
C LYS A 325 53.71 -1.43 10.83
N ASP A 326 52.56 -1.55 11.50
CA ASP A 326 52.42 -1.18 12.91
C ASP A 326 53.22 -2.09 13.85
N ASP A 327 53.42 -3.37 13.48
CA ASP A 327 54.22 -4.32 14.27
C ASP A 327 55.74 -4.04 14.21
N ILE A 328 56.18 -3.13 13.31
CA ILE A 328 57.59 -2.71 13.18
C ILE A 328 57.89 -1.48 14.03
N GLN A 329 56.88 -0.76 14.54
CA GLN A 329 57.08 0.39 15.44
C GLN A 329 57.08 0.00 16.93
N LEU A 330 56.81 -1.27 17.26
CA LEU A 330 56.75 -1.81 18.62
C LEU A 330 57.81 -2.89 18.91
N ALA A 331 58.76 -3.08 17.99
CA ALA A 331 60.00 -3.83 18.19
C ALA A 331 61.19 -2.88 17.98
#